data_AF-A0A528AZU2-F1
#
_entry.id   AF-A0A528AZU2-F1
#
_cell.length_a   1.000
_cell.length_b   1.000
_cell.length_c   1.000
_cell.angle_alpha   90.00
_cell.angle_beta   90.00
_cell.angle_gamma   90.00
#
_symmetry.space_group_name_H-M   'P 1'
#
loop_
_entity.id
_entity.type
_entity.pdbx_description
1 polymer ?
#
loop_
_entity_poly.entity_id
_entity_poly.type
_entity_poly.pdbx_seq_one_letter_code
_entity_poly.pdbx_strand_id
1 'polypeptide(L)' 'TFVIEDSVHGVTGARTAGMRVIGFTGAAHSYPGHADALTEAGAETVIRRWAELKSVIAALSEWSADA' A
#
# COMPACT_ATOMS: atom_id res chain seq x y z
N THR A 1 -2.69 10.60 -5.96
CA THR A 1 -3.13 10.45 -4.55
C THR A 1 -2.70 9.11 -4.01
N PHE A 2 -2.21 9.06 -2.77
CA PHE A 2 -1.85 7.82 -2.09
C PHE A 2 -2.87 7.48 -0.99
N VAL A 3 -3.21 6.19 -0.88
CA VAL A 3 -3.99 5.59 0.21
C VAL A 3 -3.08 4.62 0.97
N ILE A 4 -3.20 4.60 2.29
CA ILE A 4 -2.49 3.65 3.16
C ILE A 4 -3.57 2.73 3.75
N GLU A 5 -3.48 1.43 3.46
CA GLU A 5 -4.50 0.44 3.81
C GLU A 5 -3.88 -0.84 4.35
N ASP A 6 -4.55 -1.46 5.32
CA ASP A 6 -4.17 -2.74 5.93
C ASP A 6 -5.22 -3.83 5.68
N SER A 7 -6.13 -3.62 4.73
CA SER A 7 -7.18 -4.58 4.38
C SER A 7 -7.32 -4.78 2.87
N VAL A 8 -7.60 -6.02 2.45
CA VAL A 8 -7.86 -6.37 1.03
C VAL A 8 -9.02 -5.56 0.46
N HIS A 9 -10.09 -5.35 1.24
CA HIS A 9 -11.27 -4.59 0.82
C HIS A 9 -10.92 -3.11 0.60
N GLY A 10 -10.16 -2.51 1.51
CA GLY A 10 -9.72 -1.12 1.40
C GLY A 10 -8.77 -0.91 0.22
N VAL A 11 -7.80 -1.81 0.02
CA VAL A 11 -6.92 -1.80 -1.15
C VAL A 11 -7.74 -1.85 -2.44
N THR A 12 -8.64 -2.83 -2.56
CA THR A 12 -9.50 -2.98 -3.75
C THR A 12 -10.32 -1.73 -4.02
N GLY A 13 -10.97 -1.17 -2.99
CA GLY A 13 -11.77 0.04 -3.11
C GLY A 13 -10.96 1.25 -3.57
N ALA A 14 -9.77 1.45 -3.00
CA ALA A 14 -8.89 2.53 -3.38
C ALA A 14 -8.37 2.39 -4.82
N ARG A 15 -8.05 1.16 -5.26
CA ARG A 15 -7.68 0.89 -6.65
C ARG A 15 -8.83 1.15 -7.61
N THR A 16 -10.05 0.72 -7.28
CA THR A 16 -11.25 1.04 -8.07
C THR A 16 -11.50 2.55 -8.17
N ALA A 17 -11.14 3.32 -7.14
CA ALA A 17 -11.21 4.77 -7.13
C ALA A 17 -10.06 5.48 -7.89
N GLY A 18 -9.16 4.74 -8.56
CA GLY A 18 -8.03 5.31 -9.30
C GLY A 18 -6.90 5.84 -8.42
N MET A 19 -6.84 5.40 -7.14
CA MET A 19 -5.79 5.80 -6.22
C MET A 19 -4.62 4.82 -6.23
N ARG A 20 -3.43 5.31 -5.88
CA ARG A 20 -2.26 4.46 -5.62
C ARG A 20 -2.29 4.02 -4.17
N VAL A 21 -1.94 2.76 -3.89
CA VAL A 21 -2.11 2.17 -2.56
C VAL A 21 -0.77 1.68 -2.03
N ILE A 22 -0.46 2.05 -0.80
CA ILE A 22 0.64 1.51 0.01
C ILE A 22 0.01 0.62 1.08
N GLY A 23 0.28 -0.67 1.03
CA GLY A 23 -0.15 -1.60 2.06
C GLY A 23 0.61 -1.39 3.37
N PHE A 24 -0.05 -1.58 4.51
CA PHE A 24 0.59 -1.49 5.83
C PHE A 24 0.37 -2.78 6.64
N THR A 25 1.46 -3.38 7.10
CA THR A 25 1.45 -4.63 7.89
C THR A 25 2.09 -4.47 9.27
N GLY A 26 2.18 -3.23 9.76
CA GLY A 26 2.72 -2.92 11.08
C GLY A 26 1.70 -2.96 12.21
N ALA A 27 0.40 -3.12 11.91
CA ALA A 27 -0.66 -3.22 12.89
C ALA A 27 -0.61 -4.57 13.65
N ALA A 28 -1.13 -4.58 14.89
CA ALA A 28 -1.08 -5.74 15.78
C ALA A 28 -1.83 -6.97 15.26
N HIS A 29 -2.77 -6.79 14.34
CA HIS A 29 -3.56 -7.88 13.75
C HIS A 29 -2.94 -8.49 12.48
N SER A 30 -1.72 -8.07 12.10
CA SER A 30 -1.05 -8.63 10.92
C SER A 30 -0.67 -10.10 11.12
N TYR A 31 -0.64 -10.85 10.03
CA TYR A 31 -0.40 -12.30 10.01
C TYR A 31 0.58 -12.72 8.90
N PRO A 32 1.15 -13.94 8.92
CA PRO A 32 1.97 -14.45 7.81
C PRO A 32 1.20 -14.45 6.49
N GLY A 33 1.79 -13.90 5.42
CA GLY A 33 1.12 -13.75 4.12
C GLY A 33 0.24 -12.50 4.00
N HIS A 34 0.15 -11.65 5.03
CA HIS A 34 -0.65 -10.42 4.96
C HIS A 34 -0.14 -9.46 3.87
N ALA A 35 1.18 -9.29 3.75
CA ALA A 35 1.76 -8.44 2.70
C ALA A 35 1.46 -8.97 1.29
N ASP A 36 1.49 -10.29 1.11
CA ASP A 36 1.16 -10.93 -0.16
C ASP A 36 -0.31 -10.68 -0.52
N ALA A 37 -1.23 -10.86 0.43
CA ALA A 37 -2.65 -10.59 0.23
C ALA A 37 -2.94 -9.13 -0.15
N LEU A 38 -2.25 -8.15 0.46
CA LEU A 38 -2.41 -6.74 0.08
C LEU A 38 -1.83 -6.46 -1.31
N THR A 39 -0.72 -7.10 -1.66
CA THR A 39 -0.09 -6.97 -2.98
C THR A 39 -0.99 -7.56 -4.07
N GLU A 40 -1.54 -8.76 -3.86
CA GLU A 40 -2.51 -9.42 -4.74
C GLU A 40 -3.79 -8.59 -4.93
N ALA A 41 -4.23 -7.88 -3.89
CA ALA A 41 -5.36 -6.96 -3.96
C ALA A 41 -5.08 -5.67 -4.75
N GLY A 42 -3.81 -5.40 -5.09
CA GLY A 42 -3.39 -4.26 -5.89
C GLY A 42 -2.64 -3.16 -5.14
N ALA A 43 -2.12 -3.44 -3.94
CA ALA A 43 -1.16 -2.53 -3.30
C ALA A 43 0.11 -2.44 -4.15
N GLU A 44 0.57 -1.23 -4.41
CA GLU A 44 1.76 -0.97 -5.24
C GLU A 44 3.06 -1.36 -4.50
N THR A 45 3.05 -1.21 -3.18
CA THR A 45 4.09 -1.69 -2.28
C THR A 45 3.50 -1.89 -0.89
N VAL A 46 4.22 -2.59 -0.01
CA VAL A 46 3.80 -2.84 1.37
C VAL A 46 4.93 -2.48 2.33
N ILE A 47 4.61 -1.68 3.35
CA ILE A 47 5.54 -1.34 4.44
C ILE A 47 5.10 -1.99 5.76
N ARG A 48 6.08 -2.21 6.65
CA ARG A 48 5.82 -2.75 7.99
C ARG A 48 6.06 -1.72 9.09
N ARG A 49 6.99 -0.77 8.89
CA ARG A 49 7.30 0.26 9.87
C ARG A 49 6.76 1.60 9.38
N TRP A 50 6.04 2.30 10.25
CA TRP A 50 5.50 3.63 9.91
C TRP A 50 6.60 4.64 9.49
N ALA A 51 7.81 4.48 10.03
CA ALA A 51 8.97 5.30 9.67
C ALA A 51 9.34 5.21 8.18
N GLU A 52 8.97 4.14 7.48
CA GLU A 52 9.25 3.94 6.04
C GLU A 52 8.32 4.76 5.14
N LEU A 53 7.17 5.22 5.66
CA LEU A 53 6.12 5.83 4.85
C LEU A 53 6.61 7.06 4.08
N LYS A 54 7.37 7.96 4.73
CA LYS A 54 7.86 9.19 4.10
C LYS A 54 8.80 8.91 2.92
N SER A 55 9.75 7.99 3.10
CA SER A 55 10.69 7.62 2.04
C SER A 55 9.99 6.87 0.90
N VAL A 56 9.01 6.02 1.21
CA VAL A 56 8.24 5.32 0.17
C VAL A 56 7.39 6.29 -0.64
N ILE A 57 6.68 7.23 0.00
CA ILE A 57 5.93 8.25 -0.75
C ILE A 57 6.87 9.06 -1.65
N ALA A 58 8.04 9.49 -1.15
CA ALA A 58 9.00 10.23 -1.96
C ALA A 58 9.46 9.44 -3.20
N ALA A 59 9.88 8.18 -3.01
CA ALA A 59 10.29 7.30 -4.11
C ALA A 59 9.16 7.06 -5.12
N LEU A 60 7.93 6.84 -4.63
CA LEU A 60 6.76 6.63 -5.47
C LEU A 60 6.30 7.92 -6.16
N SER A 61 6.57 9.10 -5.61
CA SER A 61 6.26 10.39 -6.24
C SER A 61 7.19 10.74 -7.39
N GLU A 62 8.44 10.28 -7.34
CA GLU A 62 9.39 10.42 -8.45
C GLU A 62 9.03 9.54 -9.66
N TRP A 63 8.27 8.47 -9.42
CA TRP A 63 7.83 7.54 -10.45
C TRP A 63 6.35 7.75 -10.80
N SER A 64 6.07 8.08 -12.07
CA SER A 64 4.73 8.05 -12.64
C SER A 64 4.67 6.92 -13.66
N ALA A 65 3.82 5.92 -13.43
CA ALA A 65 3.56 4.85 -14.39
C ALA A 65 2.88 5.35 -15.68
N ASP A 66 2.35 6.58 -15.66
CA ASP A 66 1.70 7.26 -16.80
C ASP A 66 2.60 8.32 -17.48
N ALA A 67 3.92 8.28 -17.25
CA ALA A 67 4.88 9.15 -17.97
C ALA A 67 5.34 8.54 -19.30
#